data_AF-A0A502CFQ8-F1
#
_entry.id   AF-A0A502CFQ8-F1
#
_cell.length_a   1.000
_cell.length_b   1.000
_cell.length_c   1.000
_cell.angle_alpha   90.00
_cell.angle_beta   90.00
_cell.angle_gamma   90.00
#
_symmetry.space_group_name_H-M   'P 1'
#
loop_
_entity.id
_entity.type
_entity.pdbx_description
1 polymer ?
#
loop_
_entity_poly.entity_id
_entity_poly.type
_entity_poly.pdbx_seq_one_letter_code
_entity_poly.pdbx_strand_id
1 'polypeptide(L)'
;MNAAAAAERLTAALADLEDKGIRWPCKGRPEWTSESAEDREYAAAGCRFCPVFDLCAAMADETKPTACVYAGVDRTPKTRTKKAS
;
A
#
# COMPACT_ATOMS: atom_id res chain seq x y z
N MET A 1 -19.69 8.08 6.05
CA MET A 1 -19.33 7.83 4.64
C MET A 1 -18.26 6.77 4.69
N ASN A 2 -18.56 5.61 4.12
CA ASN A 2 -18.08 4.30 4.56
C ASN A 2 -16.74 3.94 3.95
N ALA A 3 -15.86 3.27 4.72
CA ALA A 3 -14.59 2.69 4.28
C ALA A 3 -14.68 1.84 3.00
N ALA A 4 -15.88 1.37 2.65
CA ALA A 4 -16.19 0.73 1.37
C ALA A 4 -15.83 1.63 0.16
N ALA A 5 -16.03 2.94 0.24
CA ALA A 5 -15.98 3.79 -0.95
C ALA A 5 -14.58 3.99 -1.55
N ALA A 6 -13.50 4.21 -0.79
CA ALA A 6 -12.16 4.25 -1.40
C ALA A 6 -11.59 2.87 -1.69
N ALA A 7 -11.91 1.86 -0.88
CA ALA A 7 -11.52 0.49 -1.18
C ALA A 7 -12.12 0.03 -2.52
N GLU A 8 -13.41 0.28 -2.75
CA GLU A 8 -14.10 -0.03 -4.01
C GLU A 8 -13.51 0.76 -5.20
N ARG A 9 -13.19 2.05 -5.03
CA ARG A 9 -12.56 2.85 -6.09
C ARG A 9 -11.15 2.35 -6.42
N LEU A 10 -10.38 1.96 -5.42
CA LEU A 10 -9.06 1.36 -5.62
C LEU A 10 -9.19 0.03 -6.35
N THR A 11 -10.11 -0.83 -5.95
CA THR A 11 -10.38 -2.12 -6.62
C THR A 11 -10.80 -1.92 -8.07
N ALA A 12 -11.72 -0.98 -8.35
CA ALA A 12 -12.16 -0.66 -9.69
C ALA A 12 -11.01 -0.13 -10.57
N ALA A 13 -10.16 0.74 -10.01
CA ALA A 13 -9.01 1.27 -10.74
C ALA A 13 -7.95 0.19 -11.01
N LEU A 14 -7.71 -0.73 -10.07
CA LEU A 14 -6.81 -1.88 -10.29
C LEU A 14 -7.34 -2.83 -11.37
N ALA A 15 -8.67 -3.06 -11.42
CA ALA A 15 -9.30 -3.83 -12.47
C ALA A 15 -9.18 -3.15 -13.85
N ASP A 16 -9.34 -1.82 -13.91
CA ASP A 16 -9.13 -1.04 -15.15
C ASP A 16 -7.68 -1.11 -15.65
N LEU A 17 -6.68 -1.05 -14.75
CA LEU A 17 -5.29 -1.25 -15.14
C LEU A 17 -5.04 -2.67 -15.68
N GLU A 18 -5.69 -3.67 -15.09
CA GLU A 18 -5.59 -5.06 -15.55
C GLU A 18 -6.18 -5.25 -16.94
N ASP A 19 -7.38 -4.72 -17.18
CA ASP A 19 -8.03 -4.71 -18.50
C ASP A 19 -7.16 -4.04 -19.57
N LYS A 20 -6.52 -2.91 -19.21
CA LYS A 20 -5.59 -2.18 -20.09
C LYS A 20 -4.21 -2.85 -20.23
N GLY A 21 -3.95 -3.94 -19.53
CA GLY A 21 -2.64 -4.61 -19.51
C GLY A 21 -1.52 -3.77 -18.88
N ILE A 22 -1.87 -2.73 -18.12
CA ILE A 22 -0.90 -1.86 -17.46
C ILE A 22 -0.37 -2.58 -16.22
N ARG A 23 0.96 -2.69 -16.12
CA ARG A 23 1.63 -3.23 -14.94
C ARG A 23 1.82 -2.13 -13.89
N TRP A 24 1.55 -2.46 -12.64
CA TRP A 24 1.81 -1.58 -11.50
C TRP A 24 2.74 -2.27 -10.48
N PRO A 25 3.43 -1.49 -9.62
CA PRO A 25 4.57 -1.98 -8.85
C PRO A 25 4.25 -3.14 -7.90
N CYS A 26 3.07 -3.15 -7.26
CA CYS A 26 2.72 -4.17 -6.28
C CYS A 26 2.13 -5.46 -6.87
N LYS A 27 1.81 -5.51 -8.17
CA LYS A 27 1.16 -6.69 -8.77
C LYS A 27 2.14 -7.87 -8.87
N GLY A 28 1.81 -8.98 -8.20
CA GLY A 28 2.57 -10.23 -8.30
C GLY A 28 3.97 -10.15 -7.67
N ARG A 29 4.16 -9.24 -6.71
CA ARG A 29 5.43 -8.95 -6.07
C ARG A 29 5.31 -9.09 -4.54
N PRO A 30 6.06 -10.00 -3.91
CA PRO A 30 5.93 -10.26 -2.47
C PRO A 30 6.43 -9.11 -1.58
N GLU A 31 7.24 -8.19 -2.12
CA GLU A 31 7.89 -7.12 -1.34
C GLU A 31 6.87 -6.17 -0.68
N TRP A 32 5.70 -5.98 -1.29
CA TRP A 32 4.63 -5.13 -0.74
C TRP A 32 3.91 -5.74 0.45
N THR A 33 3.98 -7.07 0.61
CA THR A 33 3.37 -7.83 1.71
C THR A 33 4.42 -8.48 2.62
N SER A 34 5.70 -8.20 2.41
CA SER A 34 6.79 -8.81 3.16
C SER A 34 6.87 -8.30 4.60
N GLU A 35 7.27 -9.18 5.50
CA GLU A 35 7.58 -8.85 6.89
C GLU A 35 8.98 -8.26 7.07
N SER A 36 9.85 -8.36 6.05
CA SER A 36 11.17 -7.75 6.06
C SER A 36 11.10 -6.23 5.93
N ALA A 37 11.85 -5.51 6.78
CA ALA A 37 11.91 -4.06 6.71
C ALA A 37 12.52 -3.57 5.38
N GLU A 38 13.56 -4.26 4.89
CA GLU A 38 14.26 -3.93 3.65
C GLU A 38 13.33 -4.04 2.43
N ASP A 39 12.50 -5.09 2.38
CA ASP A 39 11.50 -5.28 1.33
C ASP A 39 10.43 -4.17 1.36
N ARG A 40 10.02 -3.75 2.55
CA ARG A 40 9.04 -2.66 2.71
C ARG A 40 9.63 -1.31 2.31
N GLU A 41 10.90 -1.05 2.60
CA GLU A 41 11.59 0.16 2.13
C GLU A 41 11.69 0.18 0.60
N TYR A 42 12.05 -0.96 -0.01
CA TYR A 42 12.07 -1.11 -1.45
C TYR A 42 10.67 -0.91 -2.06
N ALA A 43 9.63 -1.54 -1.49
CA ALA A 43 8.25 -1.41 -1.95
C ALA A 43 7.75 0.03 -1.83
N ALA A 44 8.12 0.75 -0.76
CA ALA A 44 7.77 2.15 -0.55
C ALA A 44 8.32 3.04 -1.67
N ALA A 45 9.60 2.86 -2.02
CA ALA A 45 10.22 3.58 -3.13
C ALA A 45 9.55 3.27 -4.48
N GLY A 46 9.18 2.01 -4.71
CA GLY A 46 8.49 1.57 -5.94
C GLY A 46 7.11 2.19 -6.14
N CYS A 47 6.44 2.62 -5.07
CA CYS A 47 5.08 3.16 -5.16
C CYS A 47 4.98 4.50 -5.90
N ARG A 48 6.06 5.30 -5.96
CA ARG A 48 6.04 6.68 -6.50
C ARG A 48 5.52 6.78 -7.94
N PHE A 49 5.65 5.72 -8.73
CA PHE A 49 5.25 5.68 -10.13
C PHE A 49 3.92 4.92 -10.35
N CYS A 50 3.21 4.59 -9.28
CA CYS A 50 1.96 3.84 -9.36
C CYS A 50 0.82 4.75 -9.89
N PRO A 51 0.10 4.35 -10.95
CA PRO A 51 -1.00 5.15 -11.49
C PRO A 51 -2.21 5.28 -10.56
N VAL A 52 -2.33 4.42 -9.54
CA VAL A 52 -3.40 4.46 -8.53
C VAL A 52 -2.89 4.95 -7.16
N PHE A 53 -1.77 5.70 -7.15
CA PHE A 53 -1.15 6.18 -5.92
C PHE A 53 -2.14 6.92 -5.01
N ASP A 54 -2.87 7.90 -5.54
CA ASP A 54 -3.82 8.72 -4.77
C ASP A 54 -5.01 7.90 -4.23
N LEU A 55 -5.52 6.95 -5.02
CA LEU A 55 -6.60 6.06 -4.57
C LEU A 55 -6.11 5.09 -3.48
N CYS A 56 -4.88 4.61 -3.61
CA CYS A 56 -4.23 3.80 -2.59
C CYS A 56 -4.03 4.61 -1.30
N ALA A 57 -3.65 5.88 -1.41
CA ALA A 57 -3.47 6.78 -0.28
C ALA A 57 -4.80 7.04 0.45
N ALA A 58 -5.87 7.33 -0.30
CA ALA A 58 -7.21 7.53 0.24
C ALA A 58 -7.72 6.28 0.97
N MET A 59 -7.60 5.10 0.35
CA MET A 59 -7.99 3.84 0.97
C MET A 59 -7.19 3.59 2.26
N ALA A 60 -5.88 3.84 2.25
CA ALA A 60 -5.03 3.65 3.42
C ALA A 60 -5.24 4.69 4.53
N ASP A 61 -5.70 5.89 4.21
CA ASP A 61 -6.11 6.89 5.20
C ASP A 61 -7.42 6.50 5.89
N GLU A 62 -8.39 6.02 5.11
CA GLU A 62 -9.70 5.61 5.62
C GLU A 62 -9.65 4.31 6.44
N THR A 63 -8.96 3.28 5.93
CA THR A 63 -8.92 1.95 6.55
C THR A 63 -7.84 1.82 7.62
N LYS A 64 -6.83 2.70 7.60
CA LYS A 64 -5.68 2.70 8.52
C LYS A 64 -5.08 1.30 8.66
N PRO A 65 -4.63 0.67 7.56
CA PRO A 65 -4.06 -0.66 7.62
C PRO A 65 -2.84 -0.62 8.55
N THR A 66 -2.60 -1.72 9.27
CA THR A 66 -1.52 -1.82 10.28
C THR A 66 -0.40 -2.75 9.83
N ALA A 67 -0.32 -3.04 8.54
CA ALA A 67 0.64 -3.93 7.93
C ALA A 67 0.90 -3.50 6.49
N CYS A 68 1.96 -4.02 5.88
CA CYS A 68 2.29 -3.82 4.47
C CYS A 68 2.58 -2.36 4.07
N VAL A 69 2.92 -2.17 2.80
CA VAL A 69 3.19 -0.85 2.21
C VAL A 69 1.99 -0.37 1.40
N TYR A 70 1.49 0.82 1.73
CA TYR A 70 0.40 1.48 1.01
C TYR A 70 0.78 2.90 0.65
N ALA A 71 0.57 3.29 -0.61
CA ALA A 71 0.88 4.62 -1.14
C ALA A 71 2.30 5.10 -0.78
N GLY A 72 3.29 4.21 -0.87
CA GLY A 72 4.68 4.54 -0.55
C GLY A 72 5.00 4.66 0.94
N VAL A 73 4.08 4.25 1.82
CA VAL A 73 4.24 4.32 3.27
C VAL A 73 4.21 2.91 3.85
N ASP A 74 5.25 2.53 4.59
CA ASP A 74 5.18 1.37 5.49
C ASP A 74 4.20 1.67 6.62
N ARG A 75 3.09 0.91 6.65
CA ARG A 75 2.03 1.07 7.64
C ARG A 75 2.18 0.11 8.83
N THR A 76 3.23 -0.70 8.84
CA THR A 76 3.56 -1.58 9.96
C THR A 76 3.92 -0.72 11.18
N PRO A 77 3.22 -0.86 12.32
CA PRO A 77 3.52 -0.07 13.49
C PRO A 77 4.93 -0.42 13.98
N LYS A 78 5.83 0.58 14.00
CA LYS A 78 7.13 0.40 14.64
C LYS A 78 6.87 0.13 16.11
N THR A 79 7.21 -1.06 16.59
CA THR A 79 7.14 -1.35 18.01
C THR A 79 8.09 -0.35 18.69
N ARG A 80 7.52 0.57 19.47
CA ARG A 80 8.32 1.49 20.26
C ARG A 80 8.89 0.64 21.39
N THR A 81 10.10 0.12 21.23
CA THR A 81 10.87 -0.40 22.37
C THR A 81 10.95 0.75 23.38
N LYS A 82 10.13 0.68 24.43
CA LYS A 82 10.40 1.42 25.65
C LYS A 82 11.72 0.85 26.15
N LYS A 83 12.81 1.61 26.00
CA LYS A 83 14.00 1.39 26.82
C LYS A 83 13.52 1.48 28.27
N ALA A 84 13.46 0.35 28.97
CA ALA A 84 13.41 0.33 30.42
C ALA A 84 14.72 0.96 30.90
N SER A 85 14.61 2.06 31.64
CA SER A 85 15.69 2.63 32.45
C SER A 85 15.70 1.97 33.81
#